data_AF-A0A2H1WWF2-F1
#
_entry.id   AF-A0A2H1WWF2-F1
#
_cell.length_a   1.000
_cell.length_b   1.000
_cell.length_c   1.000
_cell.angle_alpha   90.00
_cell.angle_beta   90.00
_cell.angle_gamma   90.00
#
_symmetry.space_group_name_H-M   'P 1'
#
loop_
_entity.id
_entity.type
_entity.pdbx_description
1 polymer ?
#
loop_
_entity_poly.entity_id
_entity_poly.type
_entity_poly.pdbx_seq_one_letter_code
_entity_poly.pdbx_strand_id
1 'polypeptide(L)' 'SELKKMCEHAYTCFHDLVIVCGKSVNEARTFLDICDLYEYSCEYHMVFRHVKEEEGVCPDPRTIPFGMG' A
#
# COMPACT_ATOMS: atom_id res chain seq x y z
N SER A 1 -0.26 16.88 -9.33
CA SER A 1 -1.21 15.92 -8.75
C SER A 1 -0.46 15.04 -7.77
N GLU A 2 -1.06 14.72 -6.61
CA GLU A 2 -0.48 13.80 -5.61
C GLU A 2 -0.18 12.43 -6.25
N LEU A 3 -1.09 11.96 -7.11
CA LEU A 3 -0.94 10.74 -7.90
C LEU A 3 0.34 10.70 -8.75
N LYS A 4 0.70 11.82 -9.39
CA LYS A 4 1.91 11.91 -10.22
C LYS A 4 3.18 11.69 -9.39
N LYS A 5 3.21 12.21 -8.17
CA LYS A 5 4.33 12.00 -7.25
C LYS A 5 4.41 10.54 -6.80
N MET A 6 3.26 9.91 -6.55
CA MET A 6 3.24 8.48 -6.21
C MET A 6 3.78 7.62 -7.35
N CYS A 7 3.40 7.91 -8.60
CA CYS A 7 3.97 7.24 -9.77
C CYS A 7 5.49 7.44 -9.91
N GLU A 8 6.00 8.66 -9.66
CA GLU A 8 7.44 8.95 -9.68
C GLU A 8 8.17 8.23 -8.55
N HIS A 9 7.56 8.15 -7.36
CA HIS A 9 8.10 7.41 -6.23
C HIS A 9 8.11 5.91 -6.48
N ALA A 10 7.03 5.32 -7.01
CA ALA A 10 6.97 3.92 -7.41
C ALA A 10 8.18 3.53 -8.27
N TYR A 11 8.49 4.34 -9.29
CA TYR A 11 9.59 4.07 -10.23
C TYR A 11 11.00 4.21 -9.63
N THR A 12 11.14 4.92 -8.52
CA THR A 12 12.43 5.20 -7.85
C THR A 12 12.55 4.52 -6.49
N CYS A 13 11.55 3.71 -6.12
CA CYS A 13 11.44 3.06 -4.83
C CYS A 13 12.32 1.80 -4.77
N PHE A 14 12.75 1.44 -3.56
CA PHE A 14 13.45 0.21 -3.27
C PHE A 14 12.58 -0.68 -2.38
N HIS A 15 12.28 -1.88 -2.85
CA HIS A 15 11.50 -2.86 -2.10
C HIS A 15 12.28 -3.35 -0.88
N ASP A 16 11.76 -3.05 0.31
CA ASP A 16 12.32 -3.43 1.60
C ASP A 16 11.53 -4.54 2.31
N LEU A 17 10.40 -4.97 1.72
CA LEU A 17 9.48 -5.98 2.25
C LEU A 17 8.93 -5.63 3.64
N VAL A 18 8.95 -4.34 4.01
CA VAL A 18 8.34 -3.86 5.24
C VAL A 18 6.86 -3.65 4.99
N ILE A 19 6.05 -4.59 5.46
CA ILE A 19 4.60 -4.57 5.27
C ILE A 19 4.02 -3.23 5.75
N VAL A 20 3.24 -2.58 4.87
CA VAL A 20 2.57 -1.32 5.17
C VAL A 20 1.06 -1.43 4.99
N CYS A 21 0.33 -0.64 5.77
CA CYS A 21 -1.11 -0.48 5.62
C CYS A 21 -1.41 0.80 4.84
N GLY A 22 -2.09 0.68 3.70
CA GLY A 22 -2.56 1.82 2.92
C GLY A 22 -4.06 2.02 3.10
N LYS A 23 -4.48 3.26 3.36
CA LYS A 23 -5.88 3.68 3.46
C LYS A 23 -6.22 4.71 2.39
N SER A 24 -7.27 4.42 1.64
CA SER A 24 -7.97 5.33 0.74
C SER A 24 -9.30 5.76 1.36
N VAL A 25 -10.06 6.62 0.68
CA VAL A 25 -11.32 7.19 1.19
C VAL A 25 -12.34 6.11 1.58
N ASN A 26 -12.40 5.02 0.80
CA ASN A 26 -13.41 3.96 0.97
C ASN A 26 -12.81 2.56 1.18
N GLU A 27 -11.49 2.41 1.13
CA GLU A 27 -10.82 1.10 1.16
C GLU A 27 -9.56 1.18 2.02
N ALA A 28 -9.26 0.12 2.76
CA ALA A 28 -7.98 -0.09 3.39
C ALA A 28 -7.40 -1.43 2.92
N ARG A 29 -6.11 -1.45 2.62
CA ARG A 29 -5.41 -2.59 2.05
C ARG A 29 -4.00 -2.68 2.63
N THR A 30 -3.55 -3.92 2.82
CA THR A 30 -2.18 -4.23 3.21
C THR A 30 -1.32 -4.41 1.96
N PHE A 31 -0.13 -3.82 1.95
CA PHE A 31 0.86 -3.89 0.87
C PHE A 31 2.16 -4.49 1.41
N LEU A 32 2.93 -5.20 0.59
CA LEU A 32 4.17 -5.85 1.07
C LEU A 32 5.24 -4.82 1.43
N ASP A 33 5.23 -3.68 0.75
CA ASP A 33 6.03 -2.51 1.08
C ASP A 33 5.38 -1.20 0.59
N ILE A 34 6.05 -0.09 0.86
CA ILE A 34 5.59 1.24 0.45
C ILE A 34 5.67 1.44 -1.06
N CYS A 35 6.53 0.69 -1.76
CA CYS A 35 6.65 0.76 -3.22
C CYS A 35 5.40 0.18 -3.86
N ASP A 36 4.97 -1.00 -3.42
CA ASP A 36 3.73 -1.64 -3.87
C ASP A 36 2.52 -0.73 -3.66
N LEU A 37 2.47 0.01 -2.54
CA LEU A 37 1.43 1.00 -2.28
C LEU A 37 1.43 2.10 -3.35
N TYR A 38 2.61 2.61 -3.71
CA TYR A 38 2.76 3.65 -4.72
C TYR A 38 2.45 3.13 -6.14
N GLU A 39 2.90 1.92 -6.47
CA GLU A 39 2.62 1.24 -7.74
C GLU A 39 1.12 1.03 -7.92
N TYR A 40 0.46 0.45 -6.92
CA TYR A 40 -0.99 0.25 -6.95
C TYR A 40 -1.73 1.59 -7.05
N SER A 41 -1.29 2.60 -6.30
CA SER A 41 -1.89 3.92 -6.37
C SER A 41 -1.78 4.52 -7.79
N CYS A 42 -0.64 4.33 -8.44
CA CYS A 42 -0.39 4.78 -9.80
C CYS A 42 -1.23 4.01 -10.83
N GLU A 43 -1.25 2.68 -10.75
CA GLU A 43 -1.94 1.80 -11.70
C GLU A 43 -3.46 1.98 -11.66
N TYR A 44 -4.04 2.07 -10.46
CA TYR A 44 -5.48 2.16 -10.26
C TYR A 44 -5.99 3.59 -10.17
N HIS A 45 -5.11 4.59 -10.30
CA HIS A 45 -5.41 6.01 -10.14
C HIS A 45 -6.12 6.34 -8.80
N MET A 46 -5.77 5.60 -7.74
CA MET A 46 -6.33 5.76 -6.39
C MET A 46 -5.26 6.24 -5.43
N VAL A 47 -5.56 7.22 -4.59
CA VAL A 47 -4.60 7.71 -3.59
C VAL A 47 -4.74 6.88 -2.32
N PHE A 48 -3.77 5.99 -2.06
CA PHE A 48 -3.62 5.34 -0.76
C PHE A 48 -2.61 6.10 0.09
N ARG A 49 -2.91 6.28 1.38
CA ARG A 49 -1.97 6.85 2.35
C ARG A 49 -1.54 5.79 3.32
N HIS A 50 -0.24 5.71 3.58
CA HIS A 50 0.29 4.86 4.63
C HIS A 50 -0.32 5.30 5.97
N VAL A 51 -0.98 4.37 6.66
CA VAL A 51 -1.48 4.53 8.03
C VAL A 51 -0.82 3.48 8.91
N LYS A 52 -0.64 3.81 10.19
CA LYS A 52 0.00 2.89 11.12
C LYS A 52 -0.94 1.75 11.51
N GLU A 53 -0.37 0.56 11.76
CA GLU A 53 -1.11 -0.64 12.18
C GLU A 53 -1.95 -0.43 13.46
N GLU A 54 -1.51 0.48 14.34
CA GLU A 54 -2.20 0.83 15.60
C GLU A 54 -3.61 1.43 15.40
N GLU A 55 -3.95 1.90 14.19
CA GLU A 55 -5.30 2.39 13.87
C GLU A 55 -6.29 1.26 13.51
N GLY A 56 -5.87 -0.02 13.51
CA GLY A 56 -6.75 -1.17 13.36
C GLY A 56 -7.52 -1.25 12.03
N VAL A 57 -7.07 -0.54 11.00
CA VAL A 57 -7.82 -0.37 9.73
C VAL A 57 -7.48 -1.44 8.69
N CYS A 58 -6.24 -1.96 8.68
CA CYS A 58 -5.84 -2.99 7.73
C CYS A 58 -5.95 -4.40 8.33
N PRO A 59 -6.33 -5.40 7.51
CA PRO A 59 -6.29 -6.79 7.92
C PRO A 59 -4.84 -7.19 8.27
N ASP A 60 -4.68 -7.80 9.45
CA ASP A 60 -3.37 -8.27 9.93
C ASP A 60 -2.80 -9.25 8.90
N PRO A 61 -1.57 -9.05 8.41
CA PRO A 61 -0.94 -9.94 7.43
C PRO A 61 -0.92 -11.41 7.87
N ARG A 62 -0.94 -11.67 9.19
CA ARG A 62 -0.98 -13.01 9.81
C ARG A 62 -2.37 -13.63 9.80
N THR A 63 -3.42 -12.83 9.58
CA THR A 63 -4.80 -13.29 9.40
C THR A 63 -5.17 -13.45 7.93
N ILE A 64 -4.41 -12.84 7.02
CA ILE A 64 -4.52 -13.10 5.58
C ILE A 64 -3.87 -14.46 5.33
N PRO A 65 -4.62 -15.47 4.85
CA PRO A 65 -4.01 -16.75 4.51
C PRO A 65 -3.03 -16.50 3.36
N PHE A 66 -1.73 -16.44 3.66
CA PHE A 66 -0.65 -16.57 2.68
C PHE A 66 -0.75 -17.96 2.06
N GLY A 67 -1.58 -18.09 1.03
CA GLY A 67 -1.86 -19.38 0.40
C GLY A 67 -3.05 -19.34 -0.54
N MET A 68 -2.84 -18.77 -1.73
CA MET A 68 -3.20 -19.37 -3.02
C MET A 68 -2.45 -18.59 -4.11
N GLY A 69 -1.28 -19.12 -4.47
CA GLY A 69 -0.80 -19.01 -5.84
C GLY A 69 -1.54 -19.99 -6.74
#